data_AF-A0A6P2FCV1-F1
#
_entry.id   AF-A0A6P2FCV1-F1
#
_cell.length_a   1.000
_cell.length_b   1.000
_cell.length_c   1.000
_cell.angle_alpha   90.00
_cell.angle_beta   90.00
_cell.angle_gamma   90.00
#
_symmetry.space_group_name_H-M   'P 1'
#
loop_
_entity.id
_entity.type
_entity.pdbx_description
1 polymer ?
#
loop_
_entity_poly.entity_id
_entity_poly.type
_entity_poly.pdbx_seq_one_letter_code
_entity_poly.pdbx_strand_id
1 'polypeptide(L)'
;MTPELLIRMIEEVGLTIRADGDTLVVAPAEKLTADLRGLLKHHKPRVLAFLHEIDRLTADLIAGAMRACDRHGDGPAARADMVRDCNATPIHLQADLLDHFRQTYGGKA
;
A
#
# COMPACT_ATOMS: atom_id res chain seq x y z
N MET A 1 0.29 -16.45 13.17
CA MET A 1 -0.06 -15.02 13.03
C MET A 1 -0.05 -14.67 11.56
N THR A 2 -1.01 -13.89 11.07
CA THR A 2 -1.03 -13.44 9.68
C THR A 2 -0.31 -12.07 9.56
N PRO A 3 0.22 -11.70 8.37
CA PRO A 3 0.89 -10.41 8.17
C PRO A 3 0.00 -9.21 8.49
N GLU A 4 -1.29 -9.29 8.15
CA GLU A 4 -2.28 -8.23 8.37
C GLU A 4 -2.45 -7.93 9.86
N LEU A 5 -2.54 -9.00 10.67
CA LEU A 5 -2.68 -8.86 12.12
C LEU A 5 -1.43 -8.26 12.75
N LEU A 6 -0.24 -8.65 12.28
CA LEU A 6 1.03 -8.10 12.76
C LEU A 6 1.15 -6.61 12.42
N ILE A 7 0.80 -6.22 11.19
CA ILE A 7 0.83 -4.81 10.74
C ILE A 7 -0.13 -3.98 11.57
N ARG A 8 -1.37 -4.44 11.76
CA ARG A 8 -2.35 -3.76 12.60
C ARG A 8 -1.87 -3.57 14.04
N MET A 9 -1.26 -4.60 14.64
CA MET A 9 -0.68 -4.50 15.99
C MET A 9 0.43 -3.44 16.07
N ILE A 10 1.27 -3.34 15.03
CA ILE A 10 2.34 -2.35 14.94
C ILE A 10 1.74 -0.94 14.85
N GLU A 11 0.71 -0.76 14.02
CA GLU A 11 -0.02 0.50 13.87
C GLU A 11 -0.73 0.93 15.16
N GLU A 12 -1.33 0.00 15.90
CA GLU A 12 -1.99 0.27 17.20
C GLU A 12 -1.00 0.77 18.26
N VAL A 13 0.27 0.39 18.19
CA VAL A 13 1.37 0.92 19.02
C VAL A 13 1.89 2.28 18.50
N GLY A 14 1.38 2.72 17.35
CA GLY A 14 1.77 3.95 16.67
C GLY A 14 3.13 3.82 15.98
N LEU A 15 3.44 2.63 15.48
CA LEU A 15 4.54 2.35 14.57
C LEU A 15 3.98 2.20 13.14
N THR A 16 4.75 2.60 12.15
CA THR A 16 4.50 2.31 10.74
C THR A 16 5.56 1.35 10.24
N ILE A 17 5.20 0.52 9.28
CA ILE A 17 6.09 -0.44 8.64
C ILE A 17 5.98 -0.33 7.12
N ARG A 18 7.13 -0.31 6.44
CA ARG A 18 7.22 -0.35 4.98
C ARG A 18 8.30 -1.32 4.53
N ALA A 19 8.16 -1.83 3.32
CA ALA A 19 9.24 -2.54 2.64
C ALA A 19 10.22 -1.53 2.03
N ASP A 20 11.51 -1.83 2.12
CA ASP A 20 12.59 -1.14 1.41
C ASP A 20 13.49 -2.22 0.82
N GLY A 21 13.19 -2.61 -0.42
CA GLY A 21 13.72 -3.80 -1.06
C GLY A 21 13.47 -5.07 -0.22
N ASP A 22 14.54 -5.72 0.21
CA ASP A 22 14.50 -6.92 1.06
C ASP A 22 14.54 -6.62 2.57
N THR A 23 14.33 -5.35 2.94
CA THR A 23 14.39 -4.90 4.33
C THR A 23 13.07 -4.29 4.77
N LEU A 24 12.81 -4.35 6.08
CA LEU A 24 11.64 -3.72 6.69
C LEU A 24 12.11 -2.46 7.40
N VAL A 25 11.53 -1.33 7.03
CA VAL A 25 11.75 -0.04 7.70
C VAL A 25 10.57 0.22 8.61
N VAL A 26 10.87 0.49 9.88
CA VAL A 26 9.86 0.73 10.92
C VAL A 26 10.11 2.10 11.55
N ALA A 27 9.06 2.90 11.72
CA ALA A 27 9.14 4.25 12.30
C ALA A 27 7.97 4.53 13.27
N PRO A 28 8.16 5.34 14.33
CA PRO A 28 9.43 5.85 14.82
C PRO A 28 10.24 4.74 15.51
N ALA A 29 11.57 4.74 15.33
CA ALA A 29 12.44 3.68 15.84
C ALA A 29 12.45 3.57 17.38
N GLU A 30 12.14 4.66 18.08
CA GLU A 30 12.09 4.72 19.55
C GLU A 30 11.02 3.81 20.17
N LYS A 31 9.96 3.50 19.42
CA LYS A 31 8.88 2.61 19.86
C LYS A 31 9.13 1.14 19.52
N LEU A 32 10.22 0.84 18.80
CA LEU A 32 10.54 -0.53 18.38
C LEU A 32 11.22 -1.28 19.54
N THR A 33 10.43 -2.08 20.27
CA THR A 33 10.93 -2.93 21.35
C THR A 33 11.70 -4.15 20.83
N ALA A 34 12.50 -4.78 21.69
CA ALA A 34 13.24 -6.00 21.35
C ALA A 34 12.30 -7.16 20.96
N ASP A 35 11.15 -7.29 21.64
CA ASP A 35 10.15 -8.32 21.37
C ASP A 35 9.48 -8.11 19.99
N LEU A 36 9.07 -6.88 19.69
CA LEU A 36 8.51 -6.52 18.38
C LEU A 36 9.52 -6.78 17.26
N ARG A 37 10.80 -6.44 17.50
CA ARG A 37 11.89 -6.74 16.56
C ARG A 37 12.07 -8.24 16.35
N GLY A 38 11.93 -9.05 17.40
CA GLY A 38 11.97 -10.52 17.33
C GLY A 38 10.84 -11.08 16.47
N LEU A 39 9.60 -10.62 16.71
CA LEU A 39 8.42 -11.01 15.93
C LEU A 39 8.56 -10.61 14.45
N LEU A 40 8.99 -9.38 14.17
CA LEU A 40 9.22 -8.90 12.82
C LEU A 40 10.28 -9.70 12.09
N LYS A 41 11.38 -10.07 12.75
CA LYS A 41 12.40 -10.93 12.15
C LYS A 41 11.86 -12.32 11.84
N HIS A 42 11.09 -12.91 12.75
CA HIS A 42 10.52 -14.24 12.58
C HIS A 42 9.52 -14.29 11.42
N HIS A 43 8.71 -13.24 11.26
CA HIS A 43 7.70 -13.15 10.18
C HIS A 43 8.16 -12.35 8.95
N LYS A 44 9.41 -11.86 8.93
CA LYS A 44 9.97 -10.97 7.90
C LYS A 44 9.63 -11.37 6.47
N PRO A 45 9.89 -12.61 6.00
CA PRO A 45 9.66 -12.96 4.60
C PRO A 45 8.18 -12.85 4.22
N ARG A 46 7.28 -13.22 5.15
CA ARG A 46 5.84 -13.17 4.90
C ARG A 46 5.30 -11.74 4.91
N VAL A 47 5.84 -10.89 5.79
CA VAL A 47 5.51 -9.45 5.83
C VAL A 47 6.01 -8.74 4.60
N LEU A 48 7.25 -9.02 4.16
CA LEU A 48 7.80 -8.45 2.92
C LEU A 48 6.96 -8.85 1.70
N ALA A 49 6.62 -10.13 1.56
CA ALA A 49 5.79 -10.59 0.44
C ALA A 49 4.44 -9.87 0.40
N PHE A 50 3.81 -9.69 1.56
CA PHE A 50 2.54 -8.98 1.70
C PHE A 50 2.65 -7.49 1.38
N LEU A 51 3.68 -6.81 1.90
CA LEU A 51 3.91 -5.38 1.61
C LEU A 51 4.23 -5.16 0.12
N HIS A 52 5.04 -6.02 -0.49
CA HIS A 52 5.32 -5.97 -1.93
C HIS A 52 4.08 -6.25 -2.79
N GLU A 53 3.15 -7.06 -2.29
CA GLU A 53 1.86 -7.26 -2.95
C GLU A 53 0.98 -6.01 -2.88
N ILE A 54 0.92 -5.36 -1.72
CA ILE A 54 0.22 -4.08 -1.53
C ILE A 54 0.82 -2.98 -2.39
N ASP A 55 2.14 -2.85 -2.43
CA ASP A 55 2.82 -1.82 -3.22
C ASP A 55 2.52 -1.99 -4.72
N ARG A 56 2.51 -3.24 -5.20
CA ARG A 56 2.11 -3.56 -6.57
C ARG A 56 0.64 -3.23 -6.83
N LEU A 57 -0.25 -3.59 -5.91
CA LEU A 57 -1.68 -3.29 -6.01
C LEU A 57 -1.93 -1.77 -6.07
N THR A 58 -1.27 -1.02 -5.19
CA THR A 58 -1.36 0.45 -5.11
C THR A 58 -0.81 1.09 -6.39
N ALA A 59 0.31 0.59 -6.92
CA ALA A 59 0.88 1.07 -8.18
C ALA A 59 -0.07 0.83 -9.36
N ASP A 60 -0.66 -0.36 -9.45
CA ASP A 60 -1.66 -0.70 -10.47
C ASP A 60 -2.90 0.19 -10.35
N LEU A 61 -3.36 0.45 -9.12
CA LEU A 61 -4.48 1.34 -8.81
C LEU A 61 -4.21 2.75 -9.32
N ILE A 62 -3.06 3.32 -8.94
CA ILE A 62 -2.64 4.65 -9.38
C ILE A 62 -2.55 4.71 -10.90
N ALA A 63 -1.97 3.69 -11.55
CA ALA A 63 -1.91 3.65 -13.01
C ALA A 63 -3.31 3.61 -13.65
N GLY A 64 -4.26 2.89 -13.05
CA GLY A 64 -5.68 2.90 -13.46
C GLY A 64 -6.33 4.27 -13.30
N ALA A 65 -6.11 4.91 -12.17
CA ALA A 65 -6.62 6.22 -11.86
C ALA A 65 -6.03 7.30 -12.80
N MET A 66 -4.73 7.22 -13.13
CA MET A 66 -4.11 8.13 -14.09
C MET A 66 -4.69 8.00 -15.50
N ARG A 67 -5.05 6.79 -15.95
CA ARG A 67 -5.78 6.61 -17.22
C ARG A 67 -7.16 7.27 -17.19
N ALA A 68 -7.85 7.23 -16.05
CA ALA A 68 -9.10 7.95 -15.88
C ALA A 68 -8.87 9.47 -16.00
N CYS A 69 -7.87 10.00 -15.29
CA CYS A 69 -7.48 11.42 -15.39
C CYS A 69 -7.13 11.84 -16.83
N ASP A 70 -6.37 11.01 -17.56
CA ASP A 70 -6.04 11.27 -18.97
C ASP A 70 -7.31 11.35 -19.84
N ARG A 71 -8.28 10.47 -19.60
CA ARG A 71 -9.54 10.43 -20.38
C ARG A 71 -10.46 11.61 -20.09
N HIS A 72 -10.45 12.12 -18.87
CA HIS A 72 -11.23 13.30 -18.46
C HIS A 72 -10.52 14.62 -18.77
N GLY A 73 -9.24 14.58 -19.16
CA GLY A 73 -8.43 15.78 -19.44
C GLY A 73 -7.96 16.49 -18.17
N ASP A 74 -7.83 15.75 -17.06
CA ASP A 74 -7.45 16.29 -15.77
C ASP A 74 -6.02 16.86 -15.78
N GLY A 75 -5.91 18.08 -15.24
CA GLY A 75 -4.64 18.77 -15.06
C GLY A 75 -3.80 18.21 -13.91
N PRO A 76 -2.55 18.72 -13.74
CA PRO A 76 -1.59 18.18 -12.76
C PRO A 76 -2.08 18.17 -11.31
N ALA A 77 -2.88 19.17 -10.90
CA ALA A 77 -3.43 19.25 -9.55
C ALA A 77 -4.41 18.10 -9.26
N ALA A 78 -5.37 17.86 -10.16
CA ALA A 78 -6.34 16.79 -10.03
C ALA A 78 -5.67 15.40 -10.04
N ARG A 79 -4.60 15.22 -10.84
CA ARG A 79 -3.79 13.99 -10.82
C ARG A 79 -3.10 13.78 -9.47
N ALA A 80 -2.51 14.84 -8.90
CA ALA A 80 -1.85 14.77 -7.60
C ALA A 80 -2.84 14.43 -6.47
N ASP A 81 -4.05 14.98 -6.52
CA ASP A 81 -5.12 14.66 -5.58
C ASP A 81 -5.59 13.21 -5.75
N MET A 82 -5.78 12.74 -7.00
CA MET A 82 -6.13 11.35 -7.29
C MET A 82 -5.11 10.35 -6.74
N VAL A 83 -3.80 10.64 -6.87
CA VAL A 83 -2.74 9.82 -6.27
C VAL A 83 -2.85 9.80 -4.74
N ARG A 84 -3.12 10.96 -4.13
CA ARG A 84 -3.30 11.06 -2.67
C ARG A 84 -4.48 10.22 -2.19
N ASP A 85 -5.60 10.28 -2.90
CA ASP A 85 -6.81 9.53 -2.59
C ASP A 85 -6.58 8.01 -2.74
N CYS A 86 -5.85 7.58 -3.77
CA CYS A 86 -5.46 6.18 -3.93
C CYS A 86 -4.61 5.68 -2.74
N ASN A 87 -3.66 6.50 -2.27
CA ASN A 87 -2.82 6.15 -1.11
C ASN A 87 -3.59 6.21 0.23
N ALA A 88 -4.59 7.09 0.35
CA ALA A 88 -5.44 7.19 1.54
C ALA A 88 -6.50 6.09 1.60
N THR A 89 -6.80 5.45 0.46
CA THR A 89 -7.76 4.36 0.37
C THR A 89 -7.23 3.14 1.13
N PRO A 90 -8.00 2.57 2.08
CA PRO A 90 -7.62 1.34 2.77
C PRO A 90 -7.31 0.20 1.80
N ILE A 91 -6.27 -0.59 2.09
CA ILE A 91 -5.78 -1.69 1.22
C ILE A 91 -6.90 -2.64 0.78
N HIS A 92 -7.84 -2.97 1.67
CA HIS A 92 -8.96 -3.86 1.35
C HIS A 92 -9.97 -3.28 0.35
N LEU A 93 -10.01 -1.95 0.18
CA LEU A 93 -10.83 -1.25 -0.82
C LEU A 93 -10.04 -0.90 -2.09
N GLN A 94 -8.71 -0.83 -2.02
CA GLN A 94 -7.87 -0.55 -3.18
C GLN A 94 -8.04 -1.61 -4.28
N ALA A 95 -8.24 -2.89 -3.91
CA ALA A 95 -8.46 -3.97 -4.86
C ALA A 95 -9.76 -3.77 -5.66
N ASP A 96 -10.86 -3.45 -4.99
CA ASP A 96 -12.16 -3.19 -5.63
C ASP A 96 -12.09 -1.93 -6.51
N LEU A 97 -11.41 -0.89 -6.02
CA LEU A 97 -11.24 0.36 -6.77
C LEU A 97 -10.39 0.15 -8.03
N LEU A 98 -9.32 -0.66 -7.93
CA LEU A 98 -8.51 -1.03 -9.09
C LEU A 98 -9.34 -1.80 -10.12
N ASP A 99 -10.16 -2.75 -9.67
CA ASP A 99 -11.03 -3.51 -10.56
C ASP A 99 -12.03 -2.58 -11.27
N HIS A 100 -12.63 -1.62 -10.54
CA HIS A 100 -13.47 -0.59 -11.14
C HIS A 100 -12.73 0.23 -12.21
N PHE A 101 -11.50 0.68 -11.93
CA PHE A 101 -10.70 1.41 -12.92
C PHE A 101 -10.33 0.55 -14.13
N ARG A 102 -10.04 -0.75 -13.94
CA ARG A 102 -9.78 -1.70 -15.03
C ARG A 102 -11.02 -1.94 -15.88
N GLN A 103 -12.20 -2.11 -15.29
CA GLN A 103 -13.44 -2.28 -16.05
C GLN A 103 -13.84 -1.02 -16.82
N THR A 104 -13.66 0.16 -16.21
CA THR A 104 -14.14 1.44 -16.75
C THR A 104 -13.15 2.08 -17.74
N TYR A 105 -11.85 1.96 -17.47
CA TYR A 105 -10.77 2.62 -18.21
C TYR A 105 -9.68 1.67 -18.70
N GLY A 106 -9.76 0.37 -18.38
CA GLY A 106 -8.93 -0.67 -18.98
C GLY A 106 -9.42 -0.99 -20.38
N GLY A 107 -9.15 -0.09 -21.32
CA GLY A 107 -9.28 -0.37 -22.73
C GLY A 107 -8.47 -1.63 -23.07
N LYS A 108 -9.13 -2.58 -23.74
CA LYS A 108 -8.53 -3.80 -24.32
C LYS A 108 -7.12 -3.51 -24.86
N ALA A 109 -6.16 -4.34 -24.47
CA ALA A 109 -4.96 -4.57 -25.26
C ALA A 109 -5.33 -4.94 -26.70
#